data_AF-A0A1I3UEE3-F1
#
_entry.id   AF-A0A1I3UEE3-F1
#
_cell.length_a   1.000
_cell.length_b   1.000
_cell.length_c   1.000
_cell.angle_alpha   90.00
_cell.angle_beta   90.00
_cell.angle_gamma   90.00
#
_symmetry.space_group_name_H-M   'P 1'
#
loop_
_entity.id
_entity.type
_entity.pdbx_description
1 polymer ?
#
loop_
_entity_poly.entity_id
_entity_poly.type
_entity_poly.pdbx_seq_one_letter_code
_entity_poly.pdbx_strand_id
1 'polypeptide(L)'
;MKDHREKSPDHLTIRVRAQDDPVSRVTEHDTVEASVRYPQVVIRGPVFGFAEQRPEDGPRWRLLSDMDSGFPQHARDGLNSYLWFTARDDTEDRALRRRLLAAVARLETEPVDEVSVGDTRYRVVRGDEFARIGPDGLEPPRPTDPEPPGPLSWKLSDRSVSRTQGFVVDHAAAVGLMTGIQRVELLSLAYRAARYPEEVRADSLRALHTHPGVVLLPAAFAFAEEKEDSWEPVCVSLPTPHDARRSMVNHLKEIRPMLYDVPPDEAEEDARAADEYVAATPRGNELRVRGRCFRIVRVERLVRVGPDGPETSRPSDRDPQPPMRLHPVMDEFGNILRD
;
A
#
# COMPACT_ATOMS: atom_id res chain seq x y z
N MET A 1 15.10 -21.08 -41.85
CA MET A 1 14.10 -20.73 -40.83
C MET A 1 14.85 -20.39 -39.55
N LYS A 2 15.12 -19.10 -39.31
CA LYS A 2 15.74 -18.67 -38.05
C LYS A 2 14.65 -18.65 -36.98
N ASP A 3 14.87 -19.41 -35.92
CA ASP A 3 13.99 -19.57 -34.77
C ASP A 3 13.96 -18.27 -33.96
N HIS A 4 13.10 -17.33 -34.37
CA HIS A 4 12.76 -16.16 -33.57
C HIS A 4 11.68 -16.55 -32.55
N ARG A 5 12.06 -17.29 -31.51
CA ARG A 5 11.34 -17.28 -30.24
C ARG A 5 12.06 -16.34 -29.29
N GLU A 6 12.04 -15.05 -29.62
CA GLU A 6 12.31 -14.05 -28.59
C GLU A 6 11.24 -14.21 -27.51
N LYS A 7 11.67 -14.63 -26.31
CA LYS A 7 10.79 -14.74 -25.16
C LYS A 7 10.18 -13.36 -24.91
N SER A 8 8.85 -13.28 -24.88
CA SER A 8 8.14 -12.04 -24.57
C SER A 8 8.71 -11.41 -23.28
N PRO A 9 8.93 -10.08 -23.25
CA PRO A 9 9.45 -9.42 -22.06
C PRO A 9 8.59 -9.72 -20.83
N ASP A 10 9.24 -9.95 -19.68
CA ASP A 10 8.53 -10.34 -18.45
C ASP A 10 7.54 -9.26 -18.00
N HIS A 11 7.82 -7.96 -18.21
CA HIS A 11 6.89 -6.85 -17.91
C HIS A 11 5.69 -6.72 -18.87
N LEU A 12 5.60 -7.57 -19.90
CA LEU A 12 4.48 -7.66 -20.85
C LEU A 12 3.76 -9.02 -20.80
N THR A 13 4.14 -9.89 -19.86
CA THR A 13 3.67 -11.27 -19.82
C THR A 13 2.88 -11.55 -18.53
N ILE A 14 1.57 -11.76 -18.65
CA ILE A 14 0.74 -12.28 -17.54
C ILE A 14 0.69 -13.80 -17.65
N ARG A 15 1.18 -14.50 -16.60
CA ARG A 15 1.10 -15.96 -16.51
C ARG A 15 -0.05 -16.34 -15.58
N VAL A 16 -0.97 -17.16 -16.07
CA VAL A 16 -2.08 -17.69 -15.28
C VAL A 16 -1.87 -19.18 -15.07
N ARG A 17 -2.03 -19.64 -13.82
CA ARG A 17 -1.97 -21.06 -13.45
C ARG A 17 -3.20 -21.40 -12.63
N ALA A 18 -3.90 -22.47 -13.03
CA ALA A 18 -4.96 -23.05 -12.21
C ALA A 18 -4.36 -23.57 -10.89
N GLN A 19 -5.01 -23.20 -9.79
CA GLN A 19 -4.64 -23.63 -8.44
C GLN A 19 -5.76 -24.54 -7.92
N ASP A 20 -5.44 -25.82 -7.73
CA ASP A 20 -6.44 -26.86 -7.42
C ASP A 20 -6.54 -27.19 -5.94
N ASP A 21 -5.73 -26.54 -5.08
CA ASP A 21 -5.84 -26.76 -3.64
C ASP A 21 -7.14 -26.15 -3.09
N PRO A 22 -7.70 -26.71 -1.99
CA PRO A 22 -9.00 -26.29 -1.48
C PRO A 22 -9.08 -24.80 -1.11
N VAL A 23 -8.00 -24.23 -0.57
CA VAL A 23 -7.98 -22.82 -0.11
C VAL A 23 -8.01 -21.89 -1.31
N SER A 24 -7.20 -22.18 -2.34
CA SER A 24 -7.20 -21.40 -3.58
C SER A 24 -8.54 -21.47 -4.29
N ARG A 25 -9.20 -22.63 -4.31
CA ARG A 25 -10.54 -22.78 -4.92
C ARG A 25 -11.62 -21.93 -4.25
N VAL A 26 -11.64 -21.88 -2.91
CA VAL A 26 -12.59 -21.03 -2.17
C VAL A 26 -12.26 -19.55 -2.38
N THR A 27 -10.97 -19.18 -2.37
CA THR A 27 -10.53 -17.81 -2.63
C THR A 27 -10.91 -17.33 -4.04
N GLU A 28 -10.75 -18.18 -5.05
CA GLU A 28 -11.18 -17.89 -6.42
C GLU A 28 -12.70 -17.75 -6.52
N HIS A 29 -13.47 -18.60 -5.84
CA HIS A 29 -14.94 -18.49 -5.79
C HIS A 29 -15.40 -17.15 -5.17
N ASP A 30 -14.87 -16.80 -3.99
CA ASP A 30 -15.15 -15.52 -3.32
C ASP A 30 -14.79 -14.33 -4.23
N THR A 31 -13.70 -14.46 -5.01
CA THR A 31 -13.29 -13.43 -5.96
C THR A 31 -14.26 -13.30 -7.15
N VAL A 32 -14.78 -14.41 -7.67
CA VAL A 32 -15.81 -14.39 -8.72
C VAL A 32 -17.07 -13.70 -8.22
N GLU A 33 -17.61 -14.12 -7.07
CA GLU A 33 -18.81 -13.52 -6.49
C GLU A 33 -18.64 -12.02 -6.24
N ALA A 34 -17.50 -11.64 -5.68
CA ALA A 34 -17.16 -10.23 -5.44
C ALA A 34 -17.06 -9.43 -6.75
N SER A 35 -16.49 -10.00 -7.82
CA SER A 35 -16.37 -9.30 -9.11
C SER A 35 -17.72 -8.98 -9.75
N VAL A 36 -18.73 -9.84 -9.54
CA VAL A 36 -20.10 -9.62 -10.01
C VAL A 36 -20.81 -8.58 -9.16
N ARG A 37 -20.64 -8.63 -7.83
CA ARG A 37 -21.31 -7.71 -6.89
C ARG A 37 -20.70 -6.31 -6.88
N TYR A 38 -19.39 -6.21 -7.09
CA TYR A 38 -18.61 -4.96 -7.09
C TYR A 38 -17.84 -4.80 -8.42
N PRO A 39 -18.55 -4.56 -9.54
CA PRO A 39 -17.95 -4.58 -10.87
C PRO A 39 -17.11 -3.34 -11.19
N GLN A 40 -17.34 -2.23 -10.49
CA GLN A 40 -16.67 -0.95 -10.76
C GLN A 40 -15.48 -0.73 -9.83
N VAL A 41 -14.54 0.10 -10.26
CA VAL A 41 -13.37 0.50 -9.47
C VAL A 41 -13.43 2.00 -9.20
N VAL A 42 -13.20 2.38 -7.94
CA VAL A 42 -12.99 3.78 -7.52
C VAL A 42 -11.57 3.94 -7.02
N ILE A 43 -10.86 4.91 -7.59
CA ILE A 43 -9.47 5.17 -7.25
C ILE A 43 -9.43 6.22 -6.15
N ARG A 44 -8.74 5.92 -5.05
CA ARG A 44 -8.41 6.90 -4.01
C ARG A 44 -7.35 7.87 -4.53
N GLY A 45 -6.26 7.33 -5.05
CA GLY A 45 -5.11 8.12 -5.49
C GLY A 45 -3.80 7.34 -5.44
N PRO A 46 -2.67 8.02 -5.68
CA PRO A 46 -1.37 7.42 -5.55
C PRO A 46 -1.05 7.05 -4.09
N VAL A 47 -0.33 5.96 -3.93
CA VAL A 47 0.33 5.57 -2.69
C VAL A 47 1.79 5.23 -2.98
N PHE A 48 2.65 5.45 -1.99
CA PHE A 48 4.08 5.32 -2.13
C PHE A 48 4.65 4.40 -1.07
N GLY A 49 5.75 3.75 -1.44
CA GLY A 49 6.60 2.98 -0.54
C GLY A 49 7.99 2.89 -1.13
N PHE A 50 8.80 1.99 -0.62
CA PHE A 50 10.14 1.73 -1.13
C PHE A 50 10.44 0.24 -1.21
N ALA A 51 11.32 -0.10 -2.15
CA ALA A 51 11.74 -1.46 -2.46
C ALA A 51 13.25 -1.54 -2.63
N GLU A 52 13.78 -2.75 -2.51
CA GLU A 52 15.16 -3.09 -2.89
C GLU A 52 15.18 -4.04 -4.08
N GLN A 53 16.24 -3.95 -4.87
CA GLN A 53 16.63 -4.93 -5.88
C GLN A 53 18.05 -5.37 -5.55
N ARG A 54 18.17 -6.61 -5.08
CA ARG A 54 19.45 -7.24 -4.78
C ARG A 54 19.94 -8.08 -5.97
N PRO A 55 21.26 -8.31 -6.12
CA PRO A 55 21.79 -9.14 -7.20
C PRO A 55 21.14 -10.52 -7.29
N GLU A 56 20.85 -11.17 -6.16
CA GLU A 56 20.22 -12.49 -6.09
C GLU A 56 18.75 -12.50 -6.57
N ASP A 57 18.07 -11.35 -6.49
CA ASP A 57 16.68 -11.22 -6.94
C ASP A 57 16.60 -11.00 -8.47
N GLY A 58 17.72 -10.71 -9.14
CA GLY A 58 17.76 -10.42 -10.57
C GLY A 58 16.94 -9.16 -10.90
N PRO A 59 16.02 -9.19 -11.89
CA PRO A 59 15.22 -8.01 -12.25
C PRO A 59 14.08 -7.71 -11.25
N ARG A 60 13.87 -8.57 -10.24
CA ARG A 60 12.73 -8.47 -9.32
C ARG A 60 13.03 -7.47 -8.19
N TRP A 61 11.99 -6.81 -7.72
CA TRP A 61 12.05 -5.85 -6.63
C TRP A 61 11.28 -6.37 -5.43
N ARG A 62 11.84 -6.21 -4.23
CA ARG A 62 11.22 -6.63 -2.97
C ARG A 62 10.79 -5.40 -2.19
N LEU A 63 9.50 -5.30 -1.87
CA LEU A 63 8.97 -4.20 -1.07
C LEU A 63 9.52 -4.28 0.36
N LEU A 64 9.95 -3.13 0.88
CA LEU A 64 10.45 -2.96 2.25
C LEU A 64 9.48 -2.19 3.15
N SER A 65 8.33 -1.82 2.61
CA SER A 65 7.31 -0.99 3.28
C SER A 65 5.90 -1.44 2.92
N ASP A 66 4.91 -0.85 3.60
CA ASP A 66 3.49 -1.16 3.40
C ASP A 66 2.83 -0.44 2.23
N MET A 67 3.54 0.37 1.43
CA MET A 67 2.95 1.07 0.27
C MET A 67 1.67 1.87 0.64
N ASP A 68 1.72 2.61 1.75
CA ASP A 68 0.60 3.34 2.36
C ASP A 68 0.85 4.85 2.49
N SER A 69 2.03 5.32 2.10
CA SER A 69 2.38 6.74 2.18
C SER A 69 1.64 7.54 1.11
N GLY A 70 1.01 8.65 1.49
CA GLY A 70 0.28 9.52 0.56
C GLY A 70 1.18 10.43 -0.31
N PHE A 71 2.46 10.57 0.05
CA PHE A 71 3.41 11.46 -0.62
C PHE A 71 4.73 10.73 -0.92
N PRO A 72 5.39 11.00 -2.06
CA PRO A 72 6.70 10.45 -2.38
C PRO A 72 7.76 10.70 -1.30
N GLN A 73 7.80 11.91 -0.73
CA GLN A 73 8.80 12.27 0.27
C GLN A 73 8.66 11.43 1.55
N HIS A 74 7.45 11.07 1.96
CA HIS A 74 7.26 10.18 3.12
C HIS A 74 7.85 8.80 2.86
N ALA A 75 7.77 8.28 1.63
CA ALA A 75 8.43 7.04 1.25
C ALA A 75 9.96 7.17 1.20
N ARG A 76 10.49 8.32 0.77
CA ARG A 76 11.93 8.64 0.84
C ARG A 76 12.42 8.71 2.28
N ASP A 77 11.64 9.31 3.18
CA ASP A 77 11.94 9.41 4.61
C ASP A 77 11.91 8.02 5.28
N GLY A 78 10.98 7.16 4.85
CA GLY A 78 10.95 5.74 5.23
C GLY A 78 12.19 4.98 4.76
N LEU A 79 12.60 5.17 3.50
CA LEU A 79 13.82 4.57 2.95
C LEU A 79 15.08 5.09 3.68
N ASN A 80 15.15 6.39 3.93
CA ASN A 80 16.22 7.02 4.70
C ASN A 80 16.35 6.35 6.08
N SER A 81 15.25 6.23 6.81
CA SER A 81 15.22 5.59 8.12
C SER A 81 15.63 4.12 8.05
N TYR A 82 15.13 3.38 7.06
CA TYR A 82 15.54 1.99 6.84
C TYR A 82 17.05 1.88 6.66
N LEU A 83 17.65 2.67 5.76
CA LEU A 83 19.10 2.63 5.51
C LEU A 83 19.91 3.07 6.74
N TRP A 84 19.44 4.05 7.51
CA TRP A 84 20.11 4.51 8.72
C TRP A 84 20.08 3.44 9.81
N PHE A 85 18.94 2.80 10.07
CA PHE A 85 18.86 1.69 11.04
C PHE A 85 19.66 0.46 10.57
N THR A 86 19.66 0.15 9.28
CA THR A 86 20.54 -0.91 8.75
C THR A 86 22.03 -0.58 8.97
N ALA A 87 22.43 0.69 8.81
CA ALA A 87 23.80 1.13 9.09
C ALA A 87 24.16 1.01 10.58
N ARG A 88 23.18 1.22 11.46
CA ARG A 88 23.32 1.19 12.91
C ARG A 88 23.38 -0.24 13.46
N ASP A 89 22.37 -1.02 13.12
CA ASP A 89 21.97 -2.21 13.86
C ASP A 89 22.29 -3.50 13.10
N ASP A 90 22.38 -3.44 11.77
CA ASP A 90 22.45 -4.63 10.91
C ASP A 90 23.79 -4.79 10.17
N THR A 91 24.76 -3.91 10.38
CA THR A 91 26.07 -4.01 9.75
C THR A 91 27.22 -3.69 10.69
N GLU A 92 28.25 -4.54 10.67
CA GLU A 92 29.55 -4.31 11.31
C GLU A 92 30.64 -3.92 10.29
N ASP A 93 30.34 -4.02 8.99
CA ASP A 93 31.27 -3.63 7.92
C ASP A 93 31.29 -2.11 7.77
N ARG A 94 32.41 -1.49 8.17
CA ARG A 94 32.64 -0.05 8.06
C ARG A 94 32.49 0.47 6.63
N ALA A 95 32.95 -0.30 5.64
CA ALA A 95 32.86 0.11 4.24
C ALA A 95 31.40 0.13 3.77
N LEU A 96 30.60 -0.86 4.18
CA LEU A 96 29.16 -0.88 3.92
C LEU A 96 28.43 0.22 4.70
N ARG A 97 28.73 0.42 5.98
CA ARG A 97 28.15 1.49 6.82
C ARG A 97 28.35 2.86 6.18
N ARG A 98 29.57 3.17 5.73
CA ARG A 98 29.85 4.43 5.02
C ARG A 98 29.03 4.60 3.74
N ARG A 99 28.81 3.53 2.97
CA ARG A 99 27.97 3.59 1.76
C ARG A 99 26.48 3.81 2.10
N LEU A 100 25.98 3.15 3.15
CA LEU A 100 24.62 3.36 3.65
C LEU A 100 24.42 4.82 4.09
N LEU A 101 25.34 5.35 4.90
CA LEU A 101 25.28 6.73 5.38
C LEU A 101 25.42 7.77 4.26
N ALA A 102 26.17 7.48 3.20
CA ALA A 102 26.21 8.34 2.02
C ALA A 102 24.86 8.37 1.28
N ALA A 103 24.16 7.24 1.17
CA ALA A 103 22.81 7.18 0.61
C ALA A 103 21.79 7.92 1.49
N VAL A 104 21.89 7.78 2.83
CA VAL A 104 21.10 8.57 3.79
C VAL A 104 21.31 10.07 3.55
N ALA A 105 22.56 10.55 3.55
CA ALA A 105 22.86 11.97 3.36
C ALA A 105 22.30 12.54 2.04
N ARG A 106 22.28 11.74 0.97
CA ARG A 106 21.66 12.13 -0.30
C ARG A 106 20.14 12.25 -0.17
N LEU A 107 19.47 11.31 0.49
CA LEU A 107 18.02 11.36 0.74
C LEU A 107 17.60 12.53 1.65
N GLU A 108 18.50 13.03 2.51
CA GLU A 108 18.25 14.20 3.37
C GLU A 108 18.34 15.54 2.60
N THR A 109 18.92 15.55 1.40
CA THR A 109 19.25 16.78 0.65
C THR A 109 18.63 16.85 -0.74
N GLU A 110 18.33 15.70 -1.36
CA GLU A 110 17.78 15.60 -2.70
C GLU A 110 16.49 14.74 -2.72
N PRO A 111 15.46 15.12 -3.48
CA PRO A 111 14.23 14.32 -3.63
C PRO A 111 14.45 13.18 -4.64
N VAL A 112 15.41 12.30 -4.35
CA VAL A 112 15.80 11.21 -5.26
C VAL A 112 14.94 9.98 -5.03
N ASP A 113 14.43 9.41 -6.12
CA ASP A 113 13.63 8.18 -6.07
C ASP A 113 14.47 6.91 -6.13
N GLU A 114 15.78 7.02 -6.39
CA GLU A 114 16.67 5.87 -6.45
C GLU A 114 18.06 6.18 -5.88
N VAL A 115 18.53 5.27 -5.04
CA VAL A 115 19.89 5.25 -4.48
C VAL A 115 20.46 3.83 -4.58
N SER A 116 21.79 3.70 -4.57
CA SER A 116 22.45 2.41 -4.60
C SER A 116 23.47 2.30 -3.48
N VAL A 117 23.55 1.13 -2.86
CA VAL A 117 24.50 0.82 -1.79
C VAL A 117 25.20 -0.48 -2.15
N GLY A 118 26.42 -0.39 -2.67
CA GLY A 118 27.08 -1.54 -3.30
C GLY A 118 26.29 -1.98 -4.54
N ASP A 119 25.97 -3.27 -4.62
CA ASP A 119 25.22 -3.85 -5.74
C ASP A 119 23.70 -3.87 -5.51
N THR A 120 23.21 -3.35 -4.39
CA THR A 120 21.78 -3.24 -4.09
C THR A 120 21.24 -1.87 -4.52
N ARG A 121 20.19 -1.87 -5.33
CA ARG A 121 19.42 -0.67 -5.69
C ARG A 121 18.22 -0.53 -4.75
N TYR A 122 17.95 0.68 -4.31
CA TYR A 122 16.75 1.02 -3.54
C TYR A 122 15.94 2.05 -4.30
N ARG A 123 14.63 1.85 -4.36
CA ARG A 123 13.73 2.68 -5.16
C ARG A 123 12.47 3.07 -4.40
N VAL A 124 12.05 4.32 -4.53
CA VAL A 124 10.69 4.77 -4.22
C VAL A 124 9.74 4.21 -5.25
N VAL A 125 8.78 3.42 -4.81
CA VAL A 125 7.79 2.75 -5.65
C VAL A 125 6.47 3.48 -5.54
N ARG A 126 5.86 3.74 -6.69
CA ARG A 126 4.52 4.29 -6.82
C ARG A 126 3.50 3.18 -7.07
N GLY A 127 2.38 3.24 -6.38
CA GLY A 127 1.18 2.48 -6.67
C GLY A 127 -0.05 3.36 -6.76
N ASP A 128 -1.17 2.78 -7.19
CA ASP A 128 -2.50 3.38 -7.14
C ASP A 128 -3.39 2.53 -6.22
N GLU A 129 -3.94 3.15 -5.17
CA GLU A 129 -4.88 2.52 -4.25
C GLU A 129 -6.32 2.70 -4.76
N PHE A 130 -7.07 1.61 -4.75
CA PHE A 130 -8.46 1.59 -5.21
C PHE A 130 -9.31 0.62 -4.39
N ALA A 131 -10.62 0.83 -4.45
CA ALA A 131 -11.62 -0.10 -3.94
C ALA A 131 -12.56 -0.50 -5.07
N ARG A 132 -13.19 -1.68 -4.95
CA ARG A 132 -14.31 -2.04 -5.82
C ARG A 132 -15.61 -1.48 -5.24
N ILE A 133 -16.53 -1.11 -6.12
CA ILE A 133 -17.84 -0.56 -5.76
C ILE A 133 -18.95 -1.23 -6.58
N GLY A 134 -20.11 -1.38 -5.96
CA GLY A 134 -21.31 -1.96 -6.55
C GLY A 134 -22.57 -1.30 -5.99
N PRO A 135 -23.76 -1.85 -6.29
CA PRO A 135 -25.04 -1.31 -5.81
C PRO A 135 -25.12 -1.18 -4.28
N ASP A 136 -24.40 -2.03 -3.54
CA ASP A 136 -24.37 -2.02 -2.07
C ASP A 136 -23.29 -1.09 -1.47
N GLY A 137 -22.57 -0.34 -2.31
CA GLY A 137 -21.45 0.51 -1.91
C GLY A 137 -20.08 -0.14 -2.10
N LEU A 138 -19.10 0.27 -1.29
CA LEU A 138 -17.74 -0.27 -1.35
C LEU A 138 -17.68 -1.74 -0.94
N GLU A 139 -16.78 -2.49 -1.56
CA GLU A 139 -16.56 -3.90 -1.26
C GLU A 139 -16.11 -4.08 0.21
N PRO A 140 -16.85 -4.84 1.02
CA PRO A 140 -16.44 -5.20 2.38
C PRO A 140 -15.37 -6.30 2.35
N PRO A 141 -14.73 -6.60 3.49
CA PRO A 141 -13.91 -7.81 3.63
C PRO A 141 -14.62 -9.08 3.16
N ARG A 142 -13.91 -9.93 2.44
CA ARG A 142 -14.36 -11.25 1.99
C ARG A 142 -14.20 -12.28 3.10
N PRO A 143 -14.97 -13.38 3.09
CA PRO A 143 -14.79 -14.49 4.01
C PRO A 143 -13.38 -15.09 4.02
N THR A 144 -12.68 -15.09 2.87
CA THR A 144 -11.29 -15.58 2.75
C THR A 144 -10.20 -14.57 3.12
N ASP A 145 -10.56 -13.33 3.47
CA ASP A 145 -9.57 -12.35 3.89
C ASP A 145 -8.95 -12.70 5.25
N PRO A 146 -7.66 -12.37 5.49
CA PRO A 146 -6.98 -12.80 6.70
C PRO A 146 -7.55 -12.10 7.94
N GLU A 147 -7.82 -12.90 8.97
CA GLU A 147 -8.21 -12.40 10.29
C GLU A 147 -7.14 -12.84 11.32
N PRO A 148 -6.91 -12.07 12.39
CA PRO A 148 -6.00 -12.48 13.46
C PRO A 148 -6.41 -13.84 14.05
N PRO A 149 -5.43 -14.73 14.33
CA PRO A 149 -5.73 -16.03 14.91
C PRO A 149 -6.16 -15.88 16.39
N GLY A 150 -7.13 -16.69 16.81
CA GLY A 150 -7.58 -16.73 18.20
C GLY A 150 -8.56 -15.60 18.57
N PRO A 151 -8.70 -15.28 19.87
CA PRO A 151 -9.57 -14.22 20.34
C PRO A 151 -9.14 -12.85 19.80
N LEU A 152 -10.12 -12.03 19.42
CA LEU A 152 -9.86 -10.68 18.93
C LEU A 152 -9.39 -9.78 20.08
N SER A 153 -8.13 -9.33 20.02
CA SER A 153 -7.63 -8.28 20.90
C SER A 153 -8.02 -6.91 20.34
N TRP A 154 -8.44 -5.99 21.22
CA TRP A 154 -8.79 -4.60 20.86
C TRP A 154 -7.71 -3.59 21.25
N LYS A 155 -6.54 -4.06 21.71
CA LYS A 155 -5.40 -3.17 22.02
C LYS A 155 -4.75 -2.67 20.73
N LEU A 156 -4.47 -1.37 20.67
CA LEU A 156 -3.80 -0.75 19.52
C LEU A 156 -2.37 -1.20 19.30
N SER A 157 -1.70 -1.66 20.36
CA SER A 157 -0.36 -2.23 20.31
C SER A 157 -0.29 -3.53 19.52
N ASP A 158 -1.41 -4.25 19.41
CA ASP A 158 -1.45 -5.61 18.89
C ASP A 158 -1.61 -5.59 17.37
N ARG A 159 -0.56 -5.10 16.69
CA ARG A 159 -0.53 -4.94 15.23
C ARG A 159 -0.32 -6.28 14.53
N SER A 160 -1.11 -6.52 13.49
CA SER A 160 -0.88 -7.66 12.59
C SER A 160 0.39 -7.46 11.78
N VAL A 161 1.02 -8.57 11.39
CA VAL A 161 2.21 -8.54 10.54
C VAL A 161 1.84 -7.97 9.16
N SER A 162 2.70 -7.11 8.63
CA SER A 162 2.54 -6.61 7.26
C SER A 162 2.49 -7.77 6.26
N ARG A 163 1.56 -7.68 5.31
CA ARG A 163 1.48 -8.60 4.16
C ARG A 163 2.17 -8.06 2.92
N THR A 164 2.54 -6.77 2.92
CA THR A 164 3.15 -6.08 1.79
C THR A 164 4.67 -6.09 1.88
N GLN A 165 5.22 -5.93 3.09
CA GLN A 165 6.66 -6.01 3.32
C GLN A 165 7.18 -7.41 2.98
N GLY A 166 8.27 -7.47 2.21
CA GLY A 166 8.84 -8.69 1.67
C GLY A 166 8.18 -9.19 0.39
N PHE A 167 7.06 -8.60 -0.06
CA PHE A 167 6.40 -8.97 -1.30
C PHE A 167 7.29 -8.66 -2.51
N VAL A 168 7.36 -9.61 -3.45
CA VAL A 168 8.19 -9.50 -4.66
C VAL A 168 7.34 -8.98 -5.82
N VAL A 169 7.70 -7.81 -6.34
CA VAL A 169 7.09 -7.21 -7.52
C VAL A 169 7.60 -7.92 -8.76
N ASP A 170 6.81 -8.89 -9.23
CA ASP A 170 7.08 -9.68 -10.43
C ASP A 170 5.79 -9.79 -11.28
N HIS A 171 5.78 -9.10 -12.43
CA HIS A 171 4.65 -9.14 -13.36
C HIS A 171 4.45 -10.53 -13.98
N ALA A 172 5.55 -11.24 -14.25
CA ALA A 172 5.55 -12.54 -14.91
C ALA A 172 5.37 -13.73 -13.96
N ALA A 173 5.30 -13.48 -12.65
CA ALA A 173 4.91 -14.49 -11.67
C ALA A 173 3.52 -15.06 -12.01
N ALA A 174 3.40 -16.38 -11.92
CA ALA A 174 2.14 -17.05 -12.18
C ALA A 174 1.12 -16.72 -11.07
N VAL A 175 -0.08 -16.32 -11.48
CA VAL A 175 -1.20 -16.01 -10.57
C VAL A 175 -2.42 -16.89 -10.85
N GLY A 176 -3.36 -16.90 -9.90
CA GLY A 176 -4.68 -17.51 -10.08
C GLY A 176 -5.49 -16.84 -11.21
N LEU A 177 -6.57 -17.49 -11.63
CA LEU A 177 -7.36 -17.08 -12.79
C LEU A 177 -7.96 -15.69 -12.60
N MET A 178 -8.66 -15.46 -11.49
CA MET A 178 -9.32 -14.19 -11.25
C MET A 178 -8.32 -13.05 -11.02
N THR A 179 -7.17 -13.32 -10.40
CA THR A 179 -6.10 -12.32 -10.31
C THR A 179 -5.54 -11.97 -11.70
N GLY A 180 -5.41 -12.96 -12.59
CA GLY A 180 -5.00 -12.76 -13.98
C GLY A 180 -6.00 -11.88 -14.76
N ILE A 181 -7.30 -12.18 -14.65
CA ILE A 181 -8.37 -11.39 -15.27
C ILE A 181 -8.35 -9.96 -14.75
N GLN A 182 -8.26 -9.78 -13.43
CA GLN A 182 -8.21 -8.46 -12.82
C GLN A 182 -6.98 -7.64 -13.26
N ARG A 183 -5.81 -8.27 -13.41
CA ARG A 183 -4.63 -7.60 -13.99
C ARG A 183 -4.92 -7.11 -15.41
N VAL A 184 -5.58 -7.92 -16.25
CA VAL A 184 -5.96 -7.53 -17.62
C VAL A 184 -6.94 -6.35 -17.63
N GLU A 185 -7.96 -6.37 -16.77
CA GLU A 185 -8.92 -5.26 -16.60
C GLU A 185 -8.19 -3.95 -16.29
N LEU A 186 -7.17 -4.02 -15.43
CA LEU A 186 -6.46 -2.86 -14.90
C LEU A 186 -5.27 -2.39 -15.76
N LEU A 187 -4.88 -3.12 -16.81
CA LEU A 187 -3.80 -2.68 -17.72
C LEU A 187 -4.06 -1.27 -18.27
N SER A 188 -5.32 -0.99 -18.61
CA SER A 188 -5.76 0.29 -19.20
C SER A 188 -6.13 1.37 -18.18
N LEU A 189 -5.99 1.08 -16.88
CA LEU A 189 -6.38 2.01 -15.80
C LEU A 189 -5.57 3.30 -15.88
N ALA A 190 -6.23 4.42 -16.14
CA ALA A 190 -5.63 5.75 -16.14
C ALA A 190 -6.62 6.79 -15.62
N TYR A 191 -6.09 7.89 -15.08
CA TYR A 191 -6.90 8.97 -14.54
C TYR A 191 -7.48 9.79 -15.70
N ARG A 192 -8.80 9.67 -15.92
CA ARG A 192 -9.48 10.29 -17.07
C ARG A 192 -10.47 11.39 -16.69
N ALA A 193 -11.00 11.36 -15.47
CA ALA A 193 -12.03 12.31 -15.05
C ALA A 193 -11.48 13.75 -15.02
N ALA A 194 -12.29 14.71 -15.48
CA ALA A 194 -11.91 16.12 -15.57
C ALA A 194 -11.58 16.77 -14.21
N ARG A 195 -12.01 16.15 -13.09
CA ARG A 195 -11.65 16.58 -11.73
C ARG A 195 -10.15 16.42 -11.41
N TYR A 196 -9.43 15.58 -12.16
CA TYR A 196 -7.99 15.43 -12.00
C TYR A 196 -7.26 16.52 -12.82
N PRO A 197 -6.24 17.18 -12.22
CA PRO A 197 -5.40 18.14 -12.94
C PRO A 197 -4.84 17.57 -14.25
N GLU A 198 -4.64 18.42 -15.25
CA GLU A 198 -4.21 18.00 -16.59
C GLU A 198 -2.87 17.27 -16.57
N GLU A 199 -1.91 17.78 -15.79
CA GLU A 199 -0.59 17.18 -15.62
C GLU A 199 -0.68 15.77 -15.02
N VAL A 200 -1.60 15.55 -14.07
CA VAL A 200 -1.83 14.24 -13.45
C VAL A 200 -2.42 13.26 -14.47
N ARG A 201 -3.38 13.72 -15.28
CA ARG A 201 -3.97 12.89 -16.36
C ARG A 201 -2.94 12.52 -17.42
N ALA A 202 -2.11 13.48 -17.83
CA ALA A 202 -1.05 13.26 -18.82
C ALA A 202 -0.01 12.26 -18.31
N ASP A 203 0.44 12.39 -17.06
CA ASP A 203 1.37 11.46 -16.42
C ASP A 203 0.79 10.05 -16.31
N SER A 204 -0.49 9.94 -15.92
CA SER A 204 -1.19 8.66 -15.85
C SER A 204 -1.33 7.98 -17.21
N LEU A 205 -1.57 8.72 -18.29
CA LEU A 205 -1.61 8.16 -19.65
C LEU A 205 -0.23 7.74 -20.14
N ARG A 206 0.83 8.51 -19.85
CA ARG A 206 2.20 8.15 -20.20
C ARG A 206 2.63 6.84 -19.51
N ALA A 207 2.22 6.64 -18.27
CA ALA A 207 2.53 5.42 -17.52
C ALA A 207 2.04 4.13 -18.21
N LEU A 208 0.97 4.20 -19.01
CA LEU A 208 0.49 3.05 -19.80
C LEU A 208 1.54 2.55 -20.81
N HIS A 209 2.42 3.44 -21.27
CA HIS A 209 3.45 3.12 -22.26
C HIS A 209 4.81 2.83 -21.61
N THR A 210 5.18 3.57 -20.57
CA THR A 210 6.49 3.39 -19.91
C THR A 210 6.49 2.24 -18.91
N HIS A 211 5.35 1.97 -18.27
CA HIS A 211 5.15 0.92 -17.28
C HIS A 211 3.85 0.12 -17.59
N PRO A 212 3.83 -0.59 -18.73
CA PRO A 212 2.62 -1.28 -19.21
C PRO A 212 2.22 -2.49 -18.34
N GLY A 213 3.17 -3.08 -17.63
CA GLY A 213 2.93 -4.19 -16.71
C GLY A 213 2.20 -3.73 -15.45
N VAL A 214 1.44 -4.65 -14.85
CA VAL A 214 0.66 -4.42 -13.62
C VAL A 214 0.89 -5.56 -12.64
N VAL A 215 1.21 -5.20 -11.40
CA VAL A 215 1.26 -6.11 -10.26
C VAL A 215 0.24 -5.66 -9.23
N LEU A 216 -0.61 -6.58 -8.78
CA LEU A 216 -1.51 -6.35 -7.65
C LEU A 216 -0.81 -6.77 -6.36
N LEU A 217 -0.78 -5.86 -5.39
CA LEU A 217 -0.31 -6.15 -4.05
C LEU A 217 -1.38 -6.91 -3.26
N PRO A 218 -1.02 -7.57 -2.15
CA PRO A 218 -2.00 -8.19 -1.28
C PRO A 218 -3.07 -7.19 -0.84
N ALA A 219 -4.33 -7.65 -0.77
CA ALA A 219 -5.43 -6.85 -0.28
C ALA A 219 -5.14 -6.29 1.11
N ALA A 220 -5.51 -5.04 1.31
CA ALA A 220 -5.46 -4.35 2.59
C ALA A 220 -6.88 -3.87 2.95
N PHE A 221 -7.01 -3.31 4.15
CA PHE A 221 -8.29 -2.93 4.71
C PHE A 221 -8.21 -1.53 5.30
N ALA A 222 -9.27 -0.76 5.11
CA ALA A 222 -9.43 0.54 5.74
C ALA A 222 -10.85 0.64 6.29
N PHE A 223 -11.18 1.78 6.87
CA PHE A 223 -12.57 2.16 7.04
C PHE A 223 -12.85 3.50 6.36
N ALA A 224 -14.05 3.60 5.83
CA ALA A 224 -14.54 4.78 5.14
C ALA A 224 -15.86 5.25 5.77
N GLU A 225 -16.05 6.56 5.81
CA GLU A 225 -17.33 7.17 6.18
C GLU A 225 -18.17 7.37 4.92
N GLU A 226 -19.42 6.92 4.98
CA GLU A 226 -20.42 7.19 3.95
C GLU A 226 -20.85 8.66 4.04
N LYS A 227 -20.73 9.38 2.92
CA LYS A 227 -21.28 10.73 2.72
C LYS A 227 -22.43 10.64 1.72
N GLU A 228 -23.20 11.73 1.61
CA GLU A 228 -24.42 11.80 0.78
C GLU A 228 -24.24 11.17 -0.63
N ASP A 229 -23.16 11.52 -1.34
CA ASP A 229 -22.87 11.03 -2.69
C ASP A 229 -21.45 10.44 -2.84
N SER A 230 -20.76 10.15 -1.74
CA SER A 230 -19.35 9.71 -1.80
C SER A 230 -18.91 8.89 -0.60
N TRP A 231 -17.72 8.33 -0.70
CA TRP A 231 -17.04 7.65 0.41
C TRP A 231 -15.77 8.41 0.77
N GLU A 232 -15.61 8.71 2.05
CA GLU A 232 -14.41 9.36 2.58
C GLU A 232 -13.54 8.32 3.29
N PRO A 233 -12.34 7.98 2.79
CA PRO A 233 -11.41 7.12 3.52
C PRO A 233 -10.87 7.86 4.74
N VAL A 234 -10.97 7.25 5.93
CA VAL A 234 -10.61 7.91 7.20
C VAL A 234 -9.24 7.46 7.72
N CYS A 235 -8.80 6.26 7.35
CA CYS A 235 -7.51 5.71 7.79
C CYS A 235 -6.60 5.27 6.63
N VAL A 236 -5.35 4.98 6.99
CA VAL A 236 -4.41 4.29 6.10
C VAL A 236 -4.81 2.83 5.91
N SER A 237 -4.24 2.19 4.89
CA SER A 237 -4.40 0.76 4.62
C SER A 237 -3.79 -0.09 5.73
N LEU A 238 -4.52 -1.10 6.19
CA LEU A 238 -4.15 -1.98 7.30
C LEU A 238 -4.14 -3.46 6.86
N PRO A 239 -3.34 -4.33 7.50
CA PRO A 239 -3.13 -5.70 7.03
C PRO A 239 -4.35 -6.63 7.11
N THR A 240 -5.25 -6.42 8.06
CA THR A 240 -6.44 -7.27 8.30
C THR A 240 -7.72 -6.44 8.50
N PRO A 241 -8.91 -7.02 8.27
CA PRO A 241 -10.18 -6.38 8.60
C PRO A 241 -10.28 -5.97 10.07
N HIS A 242 -9.78 -6.80 10.98
CA HIS A 242 -9.79 -6.48 12.40
C HIS A 242 -8.89 -5.30 12.77
N ASP A 243 -7.74 -5.14 12.11
CA ASP A 243 -6.91 -3.95 12.30
C ASP A 243 -7.70 -2.68 11.94
N ALA A 244 -8.46 -2.72 10.83
CA ALA A 244 -9.33 -1.62 10.42
C ALA A 244 -10.48 -1.36 11.40
N ARG A 245 -11.10 -2.41 11.96
CA ARG A 245 -12.12 -2.27 13.02
C ARG A 245 -11.54 -1.61 14.27
N ARG A 246 -10.35 -2.01 14.72
CA ARG A 246 -9.68 -1.37 15.86
C ARG A 246 -9.33 0.09 15.57
N SER A 247 -8.86 0.38 14.37
CA SER A 247 -8.57 1.74 13.94
C SER A 247 -9.83 2.61 13.96
N MET A 248 -10.96 2.09 13.48
CA MET A 248 -12.27 2.76 13.54
C MET A 248 -12.73 3.03 14.98
N VAL A 249 -12.64 2.04 15.87
CA VAL A 249 -12.98 2.20 17.29
C VAL A 249 -12.11 3.27 17.94
N ASN A 250 -10.80 3.23 17.71
CA ASN A 250 -9.88 4.24 18.23
C ASN A 250 -10.12 5.62 17.59
N HIS A 251 -10.53 5.67 16.33
CA HIS A 251 -10.86 6.92 15.67
C HIS A 251 -12.01 7.62 16.38
N LEU A 252 -13.09 6.90 16.69
CA LEU A 252 -14.25 7.45 17.39
C LEU A 252 -13.93 7.85 18.84
N LYS A 253 -13.11 7.05 19.55
CA LYS A 253 -12.82 7.28 20.97
C LYS A 253 -11.76 8.35 21.22
N GLU A 254 -10.71 8.40 20.41
CA GLU A 254 -9.49 9.15 20.73
C GLU A 254 -9.11 10.14 19.63
N ILE A 255 -9.03 9.68 18.36
CA ILE A 255 -8.46 10.51 17.29
C ILE A 255 -9.41 11.63 16.89
N ARG A 256 -10.69 11.35 16.73
CA ARG A 256 -11.67 12.35 16.29
C ARG A 256 -11.84 13.46 17.33
N PRO A 257 -12.02 13.20 18.63
CA PRO A 257 -12.06 14.27 19.64
C PRO A 257 -10.75 15.05 19.79
N MET A 258 -9.60 14.41 19.49
CA MET A 258 -8.29 15.07 19.55
C MET A 258 -8.04 16.00 18.37
N LEU A 259 -8.43 15.58 17.15
CA LEU A 259 -8.12 16.31 15.92
C LEU A 259 -9.19 17.31 15.51
N TYR A 260 -10.43 17.10 15.94
CA TYR A 260 -11.56 17.95 15.60
C TYR A 260 -12.17 18.52 16.87
N ASP A 261 -12.73 19.74 16.79
CA ASP A 261 -13.42 20.41 17.90
C ASP A 261 -14.81 19.77 18.13
N VAL A 262 -14.81 18.51 18.57
CA VAL A 262 -16.00 17.70 18.80
C VAL A 262 -16.60 18.06 20.16
N PRO A 263 -17.90 18.41 20.23
CA PRO A 263 -18.57 18.66 21.49
C PRO A 263 -18.46 17.45 22.46
N PRO A 264 -18.29 17.65 23.78
CA PRO A 264 -18.10 16.55 24.73
C PRO A 264 -19.23 15.51 24.71
N ASP A 265 -20.48 15.93 24.53
CA ASP A 265 -21.64 15.05 24.40
C ASP A 265 -21.58 14.18 23.13
N GLU A 266 -21.07 14.73 22.02
CA GLU A 266 -20.81 13.97 20.79
C GLU A 266 -19.70 12.95 20.99
N ALA A 267 -18.61 13.34 21.64
CA ALA A 267 -17.48 12.45 21.92
C ALA A 267 -17.89 11.28 22.85
N GLU A 268 -18.70 11.55 23.87
CA GLU A 268 -19.25 10.52 24.76
C GLU A 268 -20.18 9.53 24.05
N GLU A 269 -20.99 10.01 23.10
CA GLU A 269 -21.86 9.15 22.30
C GLU A 269 -21.07 8.30 21.30
N ASP A 270 -20.09 8.89 20.62
CA ASP A 270 -19.17 8.18 19.71
C ASP A 270 -18.40 7.07 20.46
N ALA A 271 -17.91 7.37 21.67
CA ALA A 271 -17.23 6.40 22.50
C ALA A 271 -18.15 5.25 22.94
N ARG A 272 -19.40 5.55 23.31
CA ARG A 272 -20.39 4.54 23.69
C ARG A 272 -20.76 3.63 22.52
N ALA A 273 -21.01 4.21 21.34
CA ALA A 273 -21.30 3.44 20.13
C ALA A 273 -20.14 2.51 19.76
N ALA A 274 -18.88 2.97 19.94
CA ALA A 274 -17.71 2.14 19.73
C ALA A 274 -17.62 0.96 20.73
N ASP A 275 -17.92 1.20 22.00
CA ASP A 275 -17.93 0.14 23.04
C ASP A 275 -19.06 -0.89 22.79
N GLU A 276 -20.25 -0.43 22.40
CA GLU A 276 -21.37 -1.30 22.01
C GLU A 276 -21.03 -2.15 20.78
N TYR A 277 -20.40 -1.55 19.76
CA TYR A 277 -19.94 -2.26 18.57
C TYR A 277 -18.96 -3.39 18.91
N VAL A 278 -17.99 -3.12 19.80
CA VAL A 278 -17.03 -4.12 20.28
C VAL A 278 -17.73 -5.27 21.00
N ALA A 279 -18.75 -4.97 21.81
CA ALA A 279 -19.47 -5.97 22.59
C ALA A 279 -20.44 -6.82 21.76
N ALA A 280 -21.21 -6.19 20.85
CA ALA A 280 -22.31 -6.84 20.14
C ALA A 280 -21.87 -7.47 18.80
N THR A 281 -20.96 -6.83 18.08
CA THR A 281 -20.59 -7.20 16.71
C THR A 281 -19.08 -7.15 16.49
N PRO A 282 -18.28 -7.99 17.18
CA PRO A 282 -16.82 -7.89 17.14
C PRO A 282 -16.22 -8.18 15.75
N ARG A 283 -16.99 -8.80 14.83
CA ARG A 283 -16.65 -9.00 13.42
C ARG A 283 -17.58 -8.26 12.45
N GLY A 284 -18.34 -7.30 12.96
CA GLY A 284 -19.18 -6.42 12.13
C GLY A 284 -18.31 -5.65 11.14
N ASN A 285 -18.90 -5.21 10.02
CA ASN A 285 -18.20 -4.38 9.04
C ASN A 285 -18.82 -2.98 8.92
N GLU A 286 -19.80 -2.65 9.76
CA GLU A 286 -20.52 -1.38 9.74
C GLU A 286 -20.78 -0.91 11.17
N LEU A 287 -20.56 0.38 11.42
CA LEU A 287 -20.92 1.08 12.65
C LEU A 287 -21.69 2.34 12.28
N ARG A 288 -22.88 2.53 12.87
CA ARG A 288 -23.68 3.74 12.71
C ARG A 288 -23.76 4.52 14.01
N VAL A 289 -23.50 5.82 13.95
CA VAL A 289 -23.60 6.73 15.09
C VAL A 289 -23.99 8.12 14.60
N ARG A 290 -25.02 8.72 15.20
CA ARG A 290 -25.49 10.07 14.86
C ARG A 290 -25.70 10.34 13.36
N GLY A 291 -26.29 9.38 12.64
CA GLY A 291 -26.53 9.48 11.21
C GLY A 291 -25.30 9.29 10.31
N ARG A 292 -24.09 9.14 10.89
CA ARG A 292 -22.89 8.71 10.17
C ARG A 292 -22.85 7.19 10.07
N CYS A 293 -22.30 6.69 8.97
CA CYS A 293 -22.10 5.27 8.72
C CYS A 293 -20.61 5.06 8.39
N PHE A 294 -19.92 4.29 9.21
CA PHE A 294 -18.55 3.87 8.98
C PHE A 294 -18.53 2.42 8.53
N ARG A 295 -17.82 2.12 7.45
CA ARG A 295 -17.69 0.76 6.92
C ARG A 295 -16.25 0.31 6.83
N ILE A 296 -16.00 -0.94 7.18
CA ILE A 296 -14.75 -1.62 6.87
C ILE A 296 -14.77 -1.96 5.38
N VAL A 297 -13.73 -1.55 4.67
CA VAL A 297 -13.63 -1.67 3.21
C VAL A 297 -12.38 -2.42 2.83
N ARG A 298 -12.51 -3.28 1.82
CA ARG A 298 -11.39 -3.97 1.19
C ARG A 298 -10.80 -3.07 0.12
N VAL A 299 -9.50 -2.80 0.21
CA VAL A 299 -8.76 -1.98 -0.74
C VAL A 299 -7.65 -2.79 -1.38
N GLU A 300 -7.35 -2.44 -2.62
CA GLU A 300 -6.29 -3.03 -3.41
C GLU A 300 -5.33 -1.96 -3.90
N ARG A 301 -4.09 -2.38 -4.15
CA ARG A 301 -3.02 -1.49 -4.61
C ARG A 301 -2.39 -2.08 -5.85
N LEU A 302 -2.29 -1.25 -6.87
CA LEU A 302 -1.72 -1.59 -8.17
C LEU A 302 -0.37 -0.91 -8.32
N VAL A 303 0.68 -1.67 -8.63
CA VAL A 303 1.99 -1.14 -8.99
C VAL A 303 2.20 -1.36 -10.49
N ARG A 304 2.54 -0.29 -11.20
CA ARG A 304 2.91 -0.37 -12.62
C ARG A 304 4.37 -0.78 -12.75
N VAL A 305 4.67 -1.58 -13.77
CA VAL A 305 6.00 -2.16 -14.00
C VAL A 305 6.40 -1.97 -15.46
N GLY A 306 7.61 -1.48 -15.67
CA GLY A 306 8.24 -1.28 -16.97
C GLY A 306 9.51 -2.13 -17.13
N PRO A 307 10.29 -1.90 -18.18
CA PRO A 307 11.53 -2.63 -18.44
C PRO A 307 12.54 -2.58 -17.29
N ASP A 308 12.62 -1.47 -16.57
CA ASP A 308 13.53 -1.27 -15.42
C ASP A 308 12.84 -1.50 -14.06
N GLY A 309 11.69 -2.18 -14.02
CA GLY A 309 10.98 -2.51 -12.79
C GLY A 309 9.82 -1.56 -12.44
N PRO A 310 9.47 -1.42 -11.15
CA PRO A 310 8.29 -0.67 -10.73
C PRO A 310 8.44 0.82 -11.00
N GLU A 311 7.30 1.46 -11.31
CA GLU A 311 7.17 2.89 -11.55
C GLU A 311 7.61 3.69 -10.30
N THR A 312 8.40 4.74 -10.51
CA THR A 312 8.80 5.72 -9.48
C THR A 312 7.75 6.81 -9.31
N SER A 313 8.00 7.81 -8.47
CA SER A 313 7.11 8.98 -8.41
C SER A 313 7.04 9.67 -9.77
N ARG A 314 5.85 10.20 -10.09
CA ARG A 314 5.62 10.97 -11.32
C ARG A 314 5.92 12.45 -11.05
N PRO A 315 6.30 13.23 -12.07
CA PRO A 315 6.43 14.68 -11.95
C PRO A 315 5.19 15.39 -11.37
N SER A 316 3.98 14.87 -11.63
CA SER A 316 2.74 15.39 -11.07
C SER A 316 2.50 15.04 -9.60
N ASP A 317 3.23 14.08 -9.04
CA ASP A 317 3.11 13.68 -7.64
C ASP A 317 3.82 14.74 -6.77
N ARG A 318 3.02 15.62 -6.16
CA ARG A 318 3.55 16.76 -5.40
C ARG A 318 3.96 16.34 -3.99
N ASP A 319 5.13 16.82 -3.57
CA ASP A 319 5.61 16.71 -2.20
C ASP A 319 5.35 18.02 -1.43
N PRO A 320 4.59 17.99 -0.33
CA PRO A 320 4.39 19.17 0.50
C PRO A 320 5.63 19.52 1.35
N GLN A 321 6.53 18.56 1.54
CA GLN A 321 7.70 18.67 2.40
C GLN A 321 8.98 18.45 1.59
N PRO A 322 9.99 19.33 1.69
CA PRO A 322 11.29 19.09 1.06
C PRO A 322 12.10 18.02 1.84
N PRO A 323 13.13 17.43 1.21
CA PRO A 323 14.10 16.60 1.91
C PRO A 323 14.66 17.30 3.15
N MET A 324 14.82 16.55 4.24
CA MET A 324 15.41 17.03 5.48
C MET A 324 16.17 15.93 6.21
N ARG A 325 17.02 16.34 7.15
CA ARG A 325 17.71 15.43 8.04
C ARG A 325 16.74 14.87 9.09
N LEU A 326 16.66 13.54 9.18
CA LEU A 326 15.74 12.84 10.08
C LEU A 326 16.42 12.27 11.31
N HIS A 327 17.68 11.84 11.16
CA HIS A 327 18.42 11.13 12.20
C HIS A 327 19.69 11.89 12.63
N PRO A 328 20.18 11.63 13.86
CA PRO A 328 21.51 12.06 14.29
C PRO A 328 22.62 11.58 13.33
N VAL A 329 23.71 12.35 13.23
CA VAL A 329 24.87 11.93 12.43
C VAL A 329 25.48 10.70 13.09
N MET A 330 25.88 9.74 12.25
CA MET A 330 26.62 8.57 12.65
C MET A 330 27.96 8.53 11.91
N ASP A 331 29.03 8.15 12.60
CA ASP A 331 30.30 7.91 11.95
C ASP A 331 30.39 6.48 11.36
N GLU A 332 31.45 6.20 10.61
CA GLU A 332 31.66 4.86 10.03
C GLU A 332 31.92 3.75 11.07
N PHE A 333 32.10 4.10 12.34
CA PHE A 333 32.24 3.17 13.45
C PHE A 333 30.92 2.87 14.16
N GLY A 334 29.82 3.52 13.76
CA GLY A 334 28.51 3.35 14.38
C GLY A 334 28.29 4.24 15.60
N ASN A 335 29.21 5.18 15.87
CA ASN A 335 29.02 6.13 16.97
C ASN A 335 28.05 7.23 16.53
N ILE A 336 26.99 7.41 17.32
CA ILE A 336 26.07 8.52 17.15
C ILE A 336 26.72 9.78 17.70
N LEU A 337 26.93 10.76 16.82
CA LEU A 337 27.47 12.06 17.17
C LEU A 337 26.34 12.92 17.72
N ARG A 338 26.58 13.55 18.87
CA ARG A 338 25.67 14.60 19.38
C ARG A 338 25.93 15.86 18.55
N ASP A 339 24.87 16.40 17.98
CA ASP A 339 24.91 17.70 17.29
C ASP A 339 25.34 18.83 18.24
#